data_AF-A0A5E4M3S9-F1
#
_entry.id   AF-A0A5E4M3S9-F1
#
_cell.length_a   1.000
_cell.length_b   1.000
_cell.length_c   1.000
_cell.angle_alpha   90.00
_cell.angle_beta   90.00
_cell.angle_gamma   90.00
#
_symmetry.space_group_name_H-M   'P 1'
#
loop_
_entity.id
_entity.type
_entity.pdbx_description
1 polymer ?
#
loop_
_entity_poly.entity_id
_entity_poly.type
_entity_poly.pdbx_seq_one_letter_code
_entity_poly.pdbx_strand_id
1 'polypeptide(L)'
;MFLMNNIFDITTPLSIYLQTPSNDYIQALIMVDIAEQRLSTLRTQESVDKTLQESKEFSLKNELCEIEFLEIRQRKWKRMDGENISDEIQNNPVDYFRVNVYFLCVDQIKASLIARFKDARDIMKDLEFLSYERLLKVNNGDIVPNDTFDSLKTWIPEIDK
;
A
#
# COMPACT_ATOMS: atom_id res chain seq x y z
N MET A 1 -15.40 4.13 -11.25
CA MET A 1 -14.12 3.51 -11.65
C MET A 1 -12.89 4.37 -11.32
N PHE A 2 -13.05 5.63 -10.87
CA PHE A 2 -11.95 6.58 -10.64
C PHE A 2 -10.89 6.13 -9.64
N LEU A 3 -11.28 5.56 -8.49
CA LEU A 3 -10.33 4.99 -7.52
C LEU A 3 -9.44 3.91 -8.15
N MET A 4 -10.04 2.99 -8.92
CA MET A 4 -9.30 1.91 -9.58
C MET A 4 -8.38 2.45 -10.67
N ASN A 5 -8.80 3.46 -11.43
CA ASN A 5 -7.93 4.11 -12.42
C ASN A 5 -6.70 4.72 -11.74
N ASN A 6 -6.87 5.47 -10.65
CA ASN A 6 -5.75 6.05 -9.90
C ASN A 6 -4.78 4.99 -9.36
N ILE A 7 -5.31 3.84 -8.93
CA ILE A 7 -4.49 2.70 -8.48
C ILE A 7 -3.76 2.06 -9.67
N PHE A 8 -4.45 1.86 -10.81
CA PHE A 8 -3.87 1.26 -11.99
C PHE A 8 -2.81 2.15 -12.64
N ASP A 9 -2.96 3.47 -12.60
CA ASP A 9 -1.95 4.41 -13.09
C ASP A 9 -0.61 4.26 -12.33
N ILE A 10 -0.66 3.84 -11.06
CA ILE A 10 0.53 3.58 -10.24
C ILE A 10 1.06 2.15 -10.47
N THR A 11 0.17 1.17 -10.47
CA THR A 11 0.55 -0.26 -10.45
C THR A 11 0.83 -0.86 -11.81
N THR A 12 0.21 -0.34 -12.88
CA THR A 12 0.42 -0.80 -14.26
C THR A 12 1.87 -0.63 -14.73
N PRO A 13 2.52 0.54 -14.60
CA PRO A 13 3.92 0.68 -15.03
C PRO A 13 4.86 -0.24 -14.25
N LEU A 14 4.61 -0.44 -12.95
CA LEU A 14 5.35 -1.41 -12.15
C LEU A 14 5.16 -2.84 -12.68
N SER A 15 3.92 -3.23 -12.99
CA SER A 15 3.62 -4.55 -13.53
C SER A 15 4.29 -4.78 -14.88
N ILE A 16 4.25 -3.79 -15.79
CA ILE A 16 4.90 -3.87 -17.11
C ILE A 16 6.41 -4.03 -16.93
N TYR A 17 7.01 -3.24 -16.04
CA TYR A 17 8.45 -3.32 -15.79
C TYR A 17 8.87 -4.70 -15.27
N LEU A 18 8.15 -5.22 -14.26
CA LEU A 18 8.45 -6.53 -13.67
C LEU A 18 8.29 -7.70 -14.67
N GLN A 19 7.49 -7.52 -15.72
CA GLN A 19 7.26 -8.52 -16.77
C GLN A 19 8.24 -8.39 -17.95
N THR A 20 9.14 -7.39 -17.93
CA THR A 20 10.12 -7.20 -18.99
C THR A 20 11.21 -8.28 -18.91
N PRO A 21 11.64 -8.88 -20.04
CA PRO A 21 12.59 -10.01 -20.03
C PRO A 21 13.99 -9.65 -19.51
N SER A 22 14.40 -8.38 -19.60
CA SER A 22 15.68 -7.86 -19.09
C SER A 22 15.46 -6.98 -17.86
N ASN A 23 14.96 -7.57 -16.77
CA ASN A 23 14.65 -6.83 -15.55
C ASN A 23 15.91 -6.65 -14.68
N ASP A 24 16.20 -5.41 -14.28
CA ASP A 24 17.21 -5.09 -13.28
C ASP A 24 16.55 -5.12 -11.90
N TYR A 25 16.98 -6.07 -11.05
CA TYR A 25 16.40 -6.28 -9.72
C TYR A 25 16.51 -5.07 -8.79
N ILE A 26 17.61 -4.30 -8.89
CA ILE A 26 17.80 -3.10 -8.08
C ILE A 26 16.80 -2.03 -8.52
N GLN A 27 16.69 -1.81 -9.83
CA GLN A 27 15.74 -0.85 -10.36
C GLN A 27 14.29 -1.31 -10.13
N ALA A 28 14.00 -2.61 -10.13
CA ALA A 28 12.71 -3.17 -9.77
C ALA A 28 12.32 -2.82 -8.32
N LEU A 29 13.23 -2.95 -7.36
CA LEU A 29 12.97 -2.53 -5.98
C LEU A 29 12.69 -1.03 -5.88
N ILE A 30 13.50 -0.22 -6.55
CA ILE A 30 13.30 1.24 -6.57
C ILE A 30 11.90 1.58 -7.10
N MET A 31 11.45 0.90 -8.16
CA MET A 31 10.09 1.08 -8.69
C MET A 31 9.00 0.63 -7.72
N VAL A 32 9.22 -0.44 -6.94
CA VAL A 32 8.30 -0.86 -5.88
C VAL A 32 8.21 0.21 -4.78
N ASP A 33 9.35 0.77 -4.35
CA ASP A 33 9.38 1.80 -3.32
C ASP A 33 8.69 3.10 -3.78
N ILE A 34 8.91 3.50 -5.04
CA ILE A 34 8.20 4.63 -5.64
C ILE A 34 6.69 4.37 -5.69
N ALA A 35 6.27 3.17 -6.07
CA ALA A 35 4.86 2.80 -6.09
C ALA A 35 4.24 2.83 -4.68
N GLU A 36 4.97 2.36 -3.66
CA GLU A 36 4.53 2.43 -2.26
C GLU A 36 4.38 3.88 -1.78
N GLN A 37 5.33 4.74 -2.11
CA GLN A 37 5.26 6.16 -1.78
C GLN A 37 4.04 6.82 -2.45
N ARG A 38 3.80 6.55 -3.74
CA ARG A 38 2.63 7.06 -4.46
C ARG A 38 1.31 6.55 -3.88
N LEU A 39 1.23 5.27 -3.53
CA LEU A 39 0.05 4.72 -2.82
C LEU A 39 -0.16 5.40 -1.46
N SER A 40 0.92 5.74 -0.76
CA SER A 40 0.83 6.47 0.51
C SER A 40 0.30 7.90 0.31
N THR A 41 0.66 8.57 -0.78
CA THR A 41 0.08 9.89 -1.12
C THR A 41 -1.41 9.83 -1.45
N LEU A 42 -1.90 8.70 -2.01
CA LEU A 42 -3.33 8.50 -2.23
C LEU A 42 -4.13 8.37 -0.93
N ARG A 43 -3.50 8.03 0.19
CA ARG A 43 -4.14 7.96 1.52
C ARG A 43 -4.25 9.34 2.18
N THR A 44 -4.63 10.37 1.42
CA THR A 44 -4.82 11.74 1.91
C THR A 44 -6.28 12.12 1.81
N GLN A 45 -6.74 13.07 2.62
CA GLN A 45 -8.13 13.57 2.51
C GLN A 45 -8.38 14.21 1.14
N GLU A 46 -7.41 14.98 0.64
CA GLU A 46 -7.48 15.69 -0.63
C GLU A 46 -7.70 14.76 -1.83
N SER A 47 -7.04 13.60 -1.87
CA SER A 47 -7.18 12.63 -2.95
C SER A 47 -8.56 11.95 -2.94
N VAL A 48 -9.15 11.75 -1.75
CA VAL A 48 -10.52 11.25 -1.61
C VAL A 48 -11.49 12.28 -2.16
N ASP A 49 -11.36 13.54 -1.74
CA ASP A 49 -12.25 14.62 -2.14
C ASP A 49 -12.19 14.86 -3.66
N LYS A 50 -10.98 14.83 -4.25
CA LYS A 50 -10.80 14.89 -5.70
C LYS A 50 -11.50 13.75 -6.43
N THR A 51 -11.34 12.51 -5.94
CA THR A 51 -11.98 11.33 -6.54
C THR A 51 -13.51 11.42 -6.46
N LEU A 52 -14.04 11.94 -5.35
CA LEU A 52 -15.48 12.17 -5.18
C LEU A 52 -15.99 13.27 -6.10
N GLN A 53 -15.24 14.37 -6.24
CA GLN A 53 -15.60 15.46 -7.15
C GLN A 53 -15.62 15.00 -8.61
N GLU A 54 -14.59 14.30 -9.07
CA GLU A 54 -14.53 13.73 -10.43
C GLU A 54 -15.72 12.78 -10.68
N SER A 55 -16.09 11.97 -9.67
CA SER A 55 -17.24 11.09 -9.77
C SER A 55 -18.56 11.85 -9.87
N LYS A 56 -18.72 12.95 -9.13
CA LYS A 56 -19.91 13.83 -9.22
C LYS A 56 -20.00 14.53 -10.57
N GLU A 57 -18.89 15.09 -11.05
CA GLU A 57 -18.81 15.74 -12.36
C GLU A 57 -19.14 14.75 -13.49
N PHE A 58 -18.63 13.52 -13.41
CA PHE A 58 -18.97 12.46 -14.35
C PHE A 58 -20.46 12.09 -14.31
N SER A 59 -21.06 12.01 -13.11
CA SER A 59 -22.48 11.72 -12.95
C SER A 59 -23.36 12.79 -13.59
N LEU A 60 -23.02 14.06 -13.37
CA LEU A 60 -23.73 15.20 -13.95
C LEU A 60 -23.60 15.23 -15.48
N LYS A 61 -22.41 14.97 -16.01
CA LYS A 61 -22.15 14.97 -17.46
C LYS A 61 -22.92 13.87 -18.21
N ASN A 62 -23.16 12.73 -17.56
CA ASN A 62 -23.84 11.58 -18.17
C ASN A 62 -25.31 11.47 -17.75
N GLU A 63 -25.86 12.48 -17.08
CA GLU A 63 -27.28 12.55 -16.64
C GLU A 63 -27.72 11.32 -15.81
N LEU A 64 -26.84 10.82 -14.93
CA LEU A 64 -27.17 9.69 -14.06
C LEU A 64 -28.09 10.12 -12.91
N CYS A 65 -29.05 9.27 -12.55
CA CYS A 65 -29.98 9.55 -11.45
C CYS A 65 -29.35 9.44 -10.05
N GLU A 66 -28.24 8.72 -9.91
CA GLU A 66 -27.56 8.48 -8.62
C GLU A 66 -26.36 9.42 -8.46
N ILE A 67 -26.61 10.61 -7.89
CA ILE A 67 -25.58 11.67 -7.73
C ILE A 67 -25.02 11.70 -6.30
N GLU A 68 -25.79 11.18 -5.32
CA GLU A 68 -25.46 11.26 -3.90
C GLU A 68 -25.48 9.87 -3.24
N PHE A 69 -24.77 9.76 -2.12
CA PHE A 69 -24.76 8.54 -1.33
C PHE A 69 -26.14 8.26 -0.73
N LEU A 70 -26.55 6.99 -0.72
CA LEU A 70 -27.80 6.59 -0.06
C LEU A 70 -27.75 6.90 1.44
N GLU A 71 -28.82 7.50 1.93
CA GLU A 71 -29.05 7.65 3.36
C GLU A 71 -29.40 6.28 3.97
N ILE A 72 -28.48 5.74 4.78
CA ILE A 72 -28.70 4.47 5.47
C ILE A 72 -29.45 4.75 6.78
N ARG A 73 -30.59 4.08 6.98
CA ARG A 73 -31.36 4.19 8.23
C ARG A 73 -30.53 3.70 9.41
N GLN A 74 -30.44 4.54 10.43
CA GLN A 74 -29.68 4.25 11.63
C GLN A 74 -30.50 3.52 12.69
N ARG A 75 -29.90 2.50 13.30
CA ARG A 75 -30.42 1.86 14.50
C ARG A 75 -29.74 2.49 15.72
N LYS A 76 -30.48 3.26 16.50
CA LYS A 76 -30.02 3.75 17.80
C LYS A 76 -30.38 2.76 18.90
N TRP A 77 -29.49 2.55 19.86
CA TRP A 77 -29.85 1.83 21.06
C TRP A 77 -30.63 2.72 22.01
N LYS A 78 -31.55 2.09 22.75
CA LYS A 78 -32.33 2.80 23.76
C LYS A 78 -31.41 3.09 24.94
N ARG A 79 -31.24 4.38 25.25
CA ARG A 79 -30.55 4.82 26.48
C ARG A 79 -31.35 4.37 27.70
N MET A 80 -30.66 3.75 28.65
CA MET A 80 -31.26 3.27 29.90
C MET A 80 -31.18 4.34 31.00
N ASP A 81 -32.04 4.22 32.00
CA ASP A 81 -32.02 5.13 33.15
C ASP A 81 -30.68 5.03 33.89
N GLY A 82 -30.04 6.18 34.11
CA GLY A 82 -28.72 6.27 34.76
C GLY A 82 -27.53 6.32 33.80
N GLU A 83 -27.71 6.05 32.50
CA GLU A 83 -26.64 6.27 31.51
C GLU A 83 -26.54 7.76 31.18
N ASN A 84 -25.34 8.34 31.22
CA ASN A 84 -25.09 9.73 30.78
C ASN A 84 -24.59 9.83 29.33
N ILE A 85 -24.18 8.72 28.74
CA ILE A 85 -23.54 8.66 27.44
C ILE A 85 -24.59 8.33 26.37
N SER A 86 -24.61 9.11 25.29
CA SER A 86 -25.38 8.82 24.09
C SER A 86 -24.57 7.97 23.12
N ASP A 87 -25.26 7.13 22.34
CA ASP A 87 -24.67 6.28 21.31
C ASP A 87 -24.05 7.15 20.18
N GLU A 88 -22.74 7.07 19.99
CA GLU A 88 -22.01 7.79 18.93
C GLU A 88 -21.95 6.94 17.66
N ILE A 89 -22.93 7.15 16.76
CA ILE A 89 -22.93 6.50 15.44
C ILE A 89 -22.23 7.42 14.44
N GLN A 90 -21.25 6.89 13.71
CA GLN A 90 -20.57 7.61 12.63
C GLN A 90 -21.59 7.93 11.51
N ASN A 91 -21.88 9.22 11.34
CA ASN A 91 -23.17 9.67 10.80
C ASN A 91 -23.13 10.04 9.31
N ASN A 92 -21.94 10.15 8.72
CA ASN A 92 -21.76 10.72 7.39
C ASN A 92 -21.43 9.61 6.35
N PRO A 93 -22.29 9.39 5.33
CA PRO A 93 -22.04 8.42 4.26
C PRO A 93 -20.73 8.65 3.52
N VAL A 94 -20.29 9.91 3.39
CA VAL A 94 -19.01 10.26 2.77
C VAL A 94 -17.84 9.77 3.62
N ASP A 95 -17.92 9.96 4.94
CA ASP A 95 -16.89 9.49 5.86
C ASP A 95 -16.87 7.95 5.92
N TYR A 96 -18.04 7.30 5.84
CA TYR A 96 -18.13 5.85 5.72
C TYR A 96 -17.42 5.35 4.47
N PHE A 97 -17.71 5.92 3.30
CA PHE A 97 -17.04 5.56 2.06
C PHE A 97 -15.52 5.79 2.16
N ARG A 98 -15.12 6.94 2.70
CA ARG A 98 -13.70 7.27 2.88
C ARG A 98 -12.97 6.22 3.71
N VAL A 99 -13.47 5.90 4.89
CA VAL A 99 -12.77 5.03 5.84
C VAL A 99 -12.90 3.56 5.43
N ASN A 100 -14.13 3.11 5.19
CA ASN A 100 -14.42 1.68 5.04
C ASN A 100 -14.21 1.17 3.61
N VAL A 101 -14.16 2.05 2.61
CA VAL A 101 -13.96 1.65 1.21
C VAL A 101 -12.63 2.18 0.70
N TYR A 102 -12.46 3.50 0.65
CA TYR A 102 -11.30 4.11 0.00
C TYR A 102 -9.99 3.74 0.72
N PHE A 103 -9.87 4.07 2.01
CA PHE A 103 -8.64 3.78 2.76
C PHE A 103 -8.43 2.29 2.93
N LEU A 104 -9.49 1.51 3.18
CA LEU A 104 -9.38 0.06 3.25
C LEU A 104 -8.79 -0.54 1.96
N CYS A 105 -9.28 -0.13 0.78
CA CYS A 105 -8.75 -0.61 -0.48
C CYS A 105 -7.28 -0.24 -0.68
N VAL A 106 -6.92 1.03 -0.44
CA VAL A 106 -5.53 1.49 -0.61
C VAL A 106 -4.59 0.78 0.36
N ASP A 107 -4.99 0.66 1.63
CA ASP A 107 -4.19 0.01 2.67
C ASP A 107 -4.01 -1.49 2.38
N GLN A 108 -5.05 -2.18 1.90
CA GLN A 108 -4.96 -3.58 1.51
C GLN A 108 -3.98 -3.79 0.34
N ILE A 109 -4.03 -2.90 -0.66
CA ILE A 109 -3.12 -2.97 -1.82
C ILE A 109 -1.69 -2.71 -1.37
N LYS A 110 -1.47 -1.68 -0.55
CA LYS A 110 -0.17 -1.38 0.04
C LYS A 110 0.38 -2.56 0.84
N ALA A 111 -0.44 -3.16 1.71
CA ALA A 111 -0.05 -4.31 2.51
C ALA A 111 0.34 -5.51 1.62
N SER A 112 -0.43 -5.78 0.56
CA SER A 112 -0.11 -6.86 -0.38
C SER A 112 1.19 -6.62 -1.14
N LEU A 113 1.46 -5.37 -1.55
CA LEU A 113 2.71 -4.99 -2.21
C LEU A 113 3.90 -5.18 -1.27
N ILE A 114 3.81 -4.72 -0.03
CA ILE A 114 4.87 -4.85 0.97
C ILE A 114 5.16 -6.33 1.25
N ALA A 115 4.11 -7.13 1.48
CA ALA A 115 4.26 -8.55 1.75
C ALA A 115 4.94 -9.29 0.59
N ARG A 116 4.58 -8.96 -0.66
CA ARG A 116 5.12 -9.63 -1.85
C ARG A 116 6.60 -9.38 -2.08
N PHE A 117 7.10 -8.19 -1.74
CA PHE A 117 8.50 -7.81 -1.97
C PHE A 117 9.36 -7.85 -0.71
N LYS A 118 8.83 -8.35 0.41
CA LYS A 118 9.58 -8.47 1.67
C LYS A 118 10.79 -9.39 1.52
N ASP A 119 10.56 -10.63 1.11
CA ASP A 119 11.61 -11.65 1.01
C ASP A 119 12.71 -11.24 0.00
N ALA A 120 12.31 -10.63 -1.12
CA ALA A 120 13.25 -10.13 -2.12
C ALA A 120 14.15 -9.01 -1.58
N ARG A 121 13.63 -8.14 -0.71
CA ARG A 121 14.43 -7.09 -0.06
C ARG A 121 15.41 -7.68 0.94
N ASP A 122 14.98 -8.67 1.71
CA ASP A 122 15.84 -9.32 2.70
C ASP A 122 17.01 -10.04 1.99
N ILE A 123 16.76 -10.71 0.86
CA ILE A 123 17.81 -11.31 0.02
C ILE A 123 18.75 -10.24 -0.57
N MET A 124 18.22 -9.15 -1.11
CA MET A 124 19.07 -8.09 -1.69
C MET A 124 19.92 -7.38 -0.64
N LYS A 125 19.41 -7.22 0.58
CA LYS A 125 20.18 -6.71 1.72
C LYS A 125 21.35 -7.64 2.06
N ASP A 126 21.12 -8.96 2.04
CA ASP A 126 22.20 -9.94 2.25
C ASP A 126 23.23 -9.88 1.10
N LEU A 127 22.79 -9.73 -0.16
CA LEU A 127 23.71 -9.56 -1.30
C LEU A 127 24.49 -8.24 -1.25
N GLU A 128 23.93 -7.17 -0.67
CA GLU A 128 24.61 -5.90 -0.49
C GLU A 128 25.84 -6.03 0.43
N PHE A 129 25.88 -7.02 1.33
CA PHE A 129 27.07 -7.33 2.12
C PHE A 129 28.24 -7.86 1.29
N LEU A 130 27.98 -8.44 0.12
CA LEU A 130 29.01 -8.88 -0.82
C LEU A 130 29.58 -7.72 -1.66
N SER A 131 29.09 -6.50 -1.47
CA SER A 131 29.64 -5.32 -2.15
C SER A 131 31.08 -5.04 -1.71
N TYR A 132 31.88 -4.56 -2.65
CA TYR A 132 33.30 -4.25 -2.43
C TYR A 132 33.53 -3.29 -1.26
N GLU A 133 32.69 -2.26 -1.11
CA GLU A 133 32.80 -1.28 -0.03
C GLU A 133 32.60 -1.91 1.35
N ARG A 134 31.67 -2.84 1.47
CA ARG A 134 31.41 -3.56 2.73
C ARG A 134 32.50 -4.57 3.03
N LEU A 135 32.99 -5.28 2.02
CA LEU A 135 34.13 -6.20 2.17
C LEU A 135 35.39 -5.47 2.65
N LEU A 136 35.66 -4.26 2.17
CA LEU A 136 36.75 -3.42 2.68
C LEU A 136 36.56 -3.01 4.14
N LYS A 137 35.34 -2.64 4.54
CA LYS A 137 35.02 -2.27 5.93
C LYS A 137 35.19 -3.44 6.90
N VAL A 138 34.74 -4.63 6.50
CA VAL A 138 34.95 -5.86 7.27
C VAL A 138 36.44 -6.19 7.39
N ASN A 139 37.22 -6.03 6.32
CA ASN A 139 38.66 -6.20 6.37
C ASN A 139 39.35 -5.18 7.31
N ASN A 140 38.77 -3.98 7.46
CA ASN A 140 39.25 -2.94 8.37
C ASN A 140 38.80 -3.16 9.83
N GLY A 141 38.07 -4.24 10.13
CA GLY A 141 37.72 -4.65 11.50
C GLY A 141 36.27 -4.37 11.92
N ASP A 142 35.38 -3.97 11.01
CA ASP A 142 33.96 -3.84 11.34
C ASP A 142 33.32 -5.20 11.64
N ILE A 143 32.47 -5.23 12.68
CA ILE A 143 31.78 -6.44 13.14
C ILE A 143 30.61 -6.74 12.20
N VAL A 144 30.62 -7.94 11.60
CA VAL A 144 29.50 -8.45 10.82
C VAL A 144 28.48 -9.08 11.78
N PRO A 145 27.17 -8.72 11.70
CA PRO A 145 26.14 -9.38 12.50
C PRO A 145 26.09 -10.89 12.24
N ASN A 146 25.83 -11.69 13.28
CA ASN A 146 25.81 -13.16 13.15
C ASN A 146 24.67 -13.67 12.24
N ASP A 147 23.59 -12.91 12.09
CA ASP A 147 22.42 -13.26 11.27
C ASP A 147 22.60 -12.86 9.79
N THR A 148 23.81 -12.46 9.39
CA THR A 148 24.09 -12.06 8.01
C THR A 148 24.03 -13.29 7.11
N PHE A 149 23.28 -13.22 6.00
CA PHE A 149 23.06 -14.29 5.02
C PHE A 149 22.01 -15.35 5.39
N ASP A 150 21.27 -15.22 6.49
CA ASP A 150 20.20 -16.17 6.86
C ASP A 150 19.08 -16.22 5.80
N SER A 151 18.74 -15.08 5.19
CA SER A 151 17.74 -15.00 4.14
C SER A 151 18.25 -15.68 2.86
N LEU A 152 19.52 -15.44 2.52
CA LEU A 152 20.20 -16.11 1.41
C LEU A 152 20.29 -17.63 1.60
N LYS A 153 20.58 -18.10 2.81
CA LYS A 153 20.63 -19.52 3.17
C LYS A 153 19.26 -20.20 3.09
N THR A 154 18.21 -19.50 3.50
CA THR A 154 16.83 -19.97 3.36
C THR A 154 16.42 -20.06 1.89
N TRP A 155 16.89 -19.14 1.06
CA TRP A 155 16.56 -19.07 -0.37
C TRP A 155 17.33 -20.09 -1.21
N ILE A 156 18.62 -20.30 -0.95
CA ILE A 156 19.45 -21.31 -1.63
C ILE A 156 19.99 -22.29 -0.58
N PRO A 157 19.22 -23.35 -0.25
CA PRO A 157 19.63 -24.33 0.76
C PRO A 157 20.86 -25.15 0.36
N GLU A 158 21.28 -25.07 -0.91
CA GLU A 158 22.45 -25.77 -1.44
C GLU A 158 23.78 -25.03 -1.21
N ILE A 159 23.77 -23.77 -0.73
CA ILE A 159 25.00 -22.99 -0.50
C ILE A 159 25.91 -23.64 0.56
N ASP A 160 25.35 -24.39 1.50
CA ASP A 160 26.09 -25.06 2.59
C ASP A 160 26.50 -26.52 2.27
N LYS A 161 26.26 -27.02 1.06
CA LYS A 161 26.68 -28.37 0.62
C LYS A 161 28.01 -28.34 -0.13
#